data_AF-A0AAW1PK56-F1
#
_entry.id   AF-A0AAW1PK56-F1
#
_cell.length_a   1.000
_cell.length_b   1.000
_cell.length_c   1.000
_cell.angle_alpha   90.00
_cell.angle_beta   90.00
_cell.angle_gamma   90.00
#
_symmetry.space_group_name_H-M   'P 1'
#
loop_
_entity.id
_entity.type
_entity.pdbx_description
1 polymer ?
#
loop_
_entity_poly.entity_id
_entity_poly.type
_entity_poly.pdbx_seq_one_letter_code
_entity_poly.pdbx_strand_id
1 'polypeptide(L)'
;MAGIVKALDQALANNNLERVAATMDQFERQFENLDIQSEFVENAMSNQAAMSTPEDEVTNLMQQVADEHGLEVQLNLPAASNAPVAVQQQAVADPENDLSQRLAQLKGK
;
A
#
# COMPACT_ATOMS: atom_id res chain seq x y z
N MET A 1 6.65 -10.41 23.07
CA MET A 1 5.19 -10.63 23.20
C MET A 1 4.81 -11.68 24.25
N ALA A 2 5.26 -12.94 24.16
CA ALA A 2 4.87 -14.00 25.11
C ALA A 2 5.16 -13.69 26.60
N GLY A 3 6.26 -12.99 26.89
CA GLY A 3 6.59 -12.55 28.26
C GLY A 3 5.64 -11.50 28.85
N ILE A 4 5.10 -10.60 28.01
CA ILE A 4 4.17 -9.54 28.44
C ILE A 4 2.78 -10.13 28.68
N VAL A 5 2.34 -11.04 27.81
CA VAL A 5 1.07 -11.76 27.99
C VAL A 5 1.09 -12.56 29.30
N LYS A 6 2.22 -13.20 29.63
CA LYS A 6 2.39 -13.93 30.89
C LYS A 6 2.42 -13.01 32.12
N ALA A 7 3.03 -11.83 32.00
CA ALA A 7 3.02 -10.82 33.07
C ALA A 7 1.63 -10.22 33.28
N LEU A 8 0.85 -10.03 32.21
CA LEU A 8 -0.52 -9.53 32.26
C LEU A 8 -1.45 -10.53 32.95
N ASP A 9 -1.36 -11.81 32.60
CA ASP A 9 -2.12 -12.90 33.21
C ASP A 9 -1.83 -13.03 34.72
N GLN A 10 -0.55 -12.90 35.09
CA GLN A 10 -0.12 -12.93 36.49
C GLN A 10 -0.51 -11.68 37.29
N ALA A 11 -0.66 -10.52 36.64
CA ALA A 11 -1.12 -9.29 37.27
C ALA A 11 -2.65 -9.28 37.47
N LEU A 12 -3.41 -9.81 36.49
CA LEU A 12 -4.85 -10.03 36.59
C LEU A 12 -5.20 -11.04 37.70
N ALA A 13 -4.44 -12.13 37.81
CA ALA A 13 -4.63 -13.13 38.86
C ALA A 13 -4.39 -12.59 40.29
N ASN A 14 -3.50 -11.60 40.44
CA ASN A 14 -3.15 -11.01 41.75
C ASN A 14 -3.98 -9.76 42.10
N ASN A 15 -5.04 -9.43 41.33
CA ASN A 15 -5.85 -8.22 41.51
C ASN A 15 -5.03 -6.91 41.57
N ASN A 16 -3.84 -6.91 40.95
CA ASN A 16 -2.93 -5.77 40.97
C ASN A 16 -3.15 -4.92 39.72
N LEU A 17 -4.20 -4.09 39.75
CA LEU A 17 -4.60 -3.21 38.65
C LEU A 17 -3.49 -2.23 38.25
N GLU A 18 -2.63 -1.82 39.17
CA GLU A 18 -1.51 -0.91 38.92
C GLU A 18 -0.41 -1.61 38.10
N ARG A 19 -0.12 -2.88 38.37
CA ARG A 19 0.73 -3.71 37.51
C ARG A 19 0.09 -3.99 36.15
N VAL A 20 -1.22 -4.23 36.09
CA VAL A 20 -1.92 -4.42 34.80
C VAL A 20 -1.77 -3.17 33.93
N ALA A 21 -1.97 -1.98 34.50
CA ALA A 21 -1.79 -0.70 33.80
C ALA A 21 -0.34 -0.53 33.29
N ALA A 22 0.67 -0.74 34.14
CA ALA A 22 2.07 -0.66 33.72
C ALA A 22 2.44 -1.69 32.63
N THR A 23 1.82 -2.87 32.66
CA THR A 23 2.06 -3.92 31.66
C THR A 23 1.34 -3.62 30.34
N MET A 24 0.19 -2.94 30.38
CA MET A 24 -0.53 -2.42 29.22
C MET A 24 0.23 -1.27 28.55
N ASP A 25 0.76 -0.31 29.30
CA ASP A 25 1.62 0.74 28.75
C ASP A 25 2.85 0.16 28.03
N GLN A 26 3.40 -0.93 28.57
CA GLN A 26 4.53 -1.64 27.96
C GLN A 26 4.12 -2.48 26.74
N PHE A 27 2.86 -2.92 26.68
CA PHE A 27 2.28 -3.61 25.53
C PHE A 27 2.01 -2.62 24.39
N GLU A 28 1.43 -1.44 24.67
CA GLU A 28 1.21 -0.38 23.69
C GLU A 28 2.52 0.06 23.04
N ARG A 29 3.56 0.35 23.83
CA ARG A 29 4.89 0.69 23.29
C ARG A 29 5.48 -0.41 22.41
N GLN A 30 5.21 -1.67 22.73
CA GLN A 30 5.68 -2.78 21.90
C GLN A 30 4.85 -2.96 20.63
N PHE A 31 3.54 -2.71 20.70
CA PHE A 31 2.67 -2.72 19.54
C PHE A 31 2.97 -1.57 18.59
N GLU A 32 3.21 -0.36 19.11
CA GLU A 32 3.62 0.81 18.32
C GLU A 32 4.96 0.57 17.61
N ASN A 33 5.96 0.01 18.31
CA ASN A 33 7.23 -0.36 17.68
C ASN A 33 7.07 -1.45 16.62
N LEU A 34 6.16 -2.41 16.84
CA LEU A 34 5.88 -3.44 15.85
C LEU A 34 5.22 -2.83 14.61
N ASP A 35 4.29 -1.90 14.80
CA ASP A 35 3.61 -1.21 13.71
C ASP A 35 4.61 -0.39 12.87
N ILE A 36 5.46 0.42 13.52
CA ILE A 36 6.53 1.17 12.85
C ILE A 36 7.50 0.22 12.13
N GLN A 37 7.84 -0.92 12.75
CA GLN A 37 8.73 -1.90 12.14
C GLN A 37 8.09 -2.57 10.93
N SER A 38 6.80 -2.91 11.00
CA SER A 38 6.03 -3.45 9.88
C SER A 38 5.95 -2.45 8.74
N GLU A 39 5.63 -1.18 9.01
CA GLU A 39 5.57 -0.13 8.00
C GLU A 39 6.94 0.09 7.34
N PHE A 40 8.02 0.11 8.13
CA PHE A 40 9.38 0.22 7.60
C PHE A 40 9.77 -0.99 6.74
N VAL A 41 9.44 -2.20 7.19
CA VAL A 41 9.68 -3.43 6.43
C VAL A 41 8.85 -3.45 5.16
N GLU A 42 7.59 -3.05 5.21
CA GLU A 42 6.71 -2.95 4.05
C GLU A 42 7.23 -1.91 3.05
N ASN A 43 7.68 -0.75 3.51
CA ASN A 43 8.28 0.27 2.65
C ASN A 43 9.61 -0.22 2.02
N ALA A 44 10.47 -0.87 2.81
CA ALA A 44 11.71 -1.46 2.31
C ALA A 44 11.44 -2.59 1.31
N MET A 45 10.47 -3.47 1.61
CA MET A 45 10.03 -4.53 0.72
C MET A 45 9.38 -3.97 -0.54
N SER A 46 8.57 -2.91 -0.44
CA SER A 46 7.95 -2.23 -1.58
C SER A 46 9.00 -1.61 -2.49
N ASN A 47 10.03 -0.97 -1.94
CA ASN A 47 11.14 -0.44 -2.75
C ASN A 47 11.94 -1.56 -3.44
N GLN A 48 12.14 -2.69 -2.74
CA GLN A 48 12.86 -3.84 -3.29
C GLN A 48 12.02 -4.63 -4.30
N ALA A 49 10.70 -4.68 -4.10
CA ALA A 49 9.72 -5.21 -5.04
C ALA A 49 9.64 -4.32 -6.28
N ALA A 50 9.62 -2.99 -6.15
CA ALA A 50 9.64 -2.09 -7.30
C ALA A 50 10.86 -2.29 -8.23
N MET A 51 12.00 -2.73 -7.66
CA MET A 51 13.20 -3.08 -8.43
C MET A 51 13.14 -4.47 -9.10
N SER A 52 12.41 -5.43 -8.52
CA SER A 52 12.35 -6.82 -9.01
C SER A 52 11.04 -7.19 -9.70
N THR A 53 10.05 -6.32 -9.61
CA THR A 53 8.69 -6.45 -10.14
C THR A 53 8.24 -5.05 -10.55
N PRO A 54 8.63 -4.59 -11.74
CA PRO A 54 8.23 -3.28 -12.26
C PRO A 54 6.71 -3.15 -12.34
N GLU A 55 6.21 -1.96 -12.06
CA GLU A 55 4.76 -1.67 -12.05
C GLU A 55 4.13 -1.92 -13.44
N ASP A 56 4.87 -1.65 -14.51
CA ASP A 56 4.45 -1.91 -15.89
C ASP A 56 4.23 -3.40 -16.18
N GLU A 57 5.12 -4.25 -15.67
CA GLU A 57 5.01 -5.70 -15.86
C GLU A 57 3.79 -6.26 -15.14
N VAL A 58 3.51 -5.76 -13.93
CA VAL A 58 2.31 -6.13 -13.16
C VAL A 58 1.04 -5.62 -13.83
N THR A 59 1.05 -4.38 -14.32
CA THR A 59 -0.10 -3.77 -14.99
C THR A 59 -0.43 -4.52 -16.29
N ASN A 60 0.58 -4.87 -17.07
CA ASN A 60 0.41 -5.67 -18.28
C ASN A 60 -0.10 -7.09 -17.96
N LEU A 61 0.43 -7.74 -16.94
CA LEU A 61 -0.05 -9.05 -16.51
C LEU A 61 -1.50 -8.98 -16.02
N MET A 62 -1.86 -7.94 -15.27
CA MET A 62 -3.22 -7.72 -14.79
C MET A 62 -4.20 -7.52 -15.95
N GLN A 63 -3.81 -6.76 -16.98
CA GLN A 63 -4.61 -6.61 -18.20
C GLN A 63 -4.76 -7.94 -18.95
N GLN A 64 -3.69 -8.73 -19.09
CA GLN A 64 -3.76 -10.04 -19.76
C GLN A 64 -4.68 -11.03 -19.01
N VAL A 65 -4.58 -11.09 -17.69
CA VAL A 65 -5.43 -11.94 -16.84
C VAL A 65 -6.88 -11.45 -16.88
N ALA A 66 -7.09 -10.13 -16.88
CA ALA A 66 -8.41 -9.52 -17.03
C ALA A 66 -9.07 -9.89 -18.38
N ASP A 67 -8.32 -9.74 -19.47
CA ASP A 67 -8.77 -10.11 -20.82
C ASP A 67 -9.05 -11.62 -20.94
N GLU A 68 -8.20 -12.47 -20.33
CA GLU A 68 -8.36 -13.94 -20.31
C GLU A 68 -9.61 -14.38 -19.55
N HIS A 69 -9.95 -13.67 -18.47
CA HIS A 69 -11.16 -13.96 -17.69
C HIS A 69 -12.40 -13.18 -18.14
N GLY A 70 -12.31 -12.40 -19.23
CA GLY A 70 -13.40 -11.55 -19.71
C GLY A 70 -13.85 -10.50 -18.67
N LEU A 71 -12.98 -10.21 -17.71
CA LEU A 71 -13.15 -9.09 -16.79
C LEU A 71 -12.70 -7.87 -17.57
N GLU A 72 -13.62 -7.19 -18.25
CA GLU A 72 -13.34 -5.83 -18.73
C GLU A 72 -12.99 -4.99 -17.49
N VAL A 73 -11.70 -4.79 -17.22
CA VAL A 73 -11.20 -3.77 -16.30
C VAL A 73 -11.43 -2.43 -17.00
N GLN A 74 -12.71 -2.10 -17.17
CA GLN A 74 -13.15 -0.80 -17.60
C GLN A 74 -12.63 0.16 -16.55
N LEU A 75 -11.79 1.08 -17.01
CA LEU A 75 -11.28 2.27 -16.32
C LEU A 75 -12.34 2.92 -15.42
N ASN A 76 -12.57 2.35 -14.24
CA ASN A 76 -13.35 2.93 -13.15
C ASN A 76 -12.45 3.20 -11.94
N LEU A 77 -11.13 3.25 -12.15
CA LEU A 77 -10.37 4.30 -11.48
C LEU A 77 -10.99 5.61 -11.99
N PRO A 78 -11.49 6.48 -11.10
CA PRO A 78 -12.22 7.66 -11.50
C PRO A 78 -11.36 8.49 -12.45
N ALA A 79 -11.66 8.39 -13.75
CA ALA A 79 -11.22 9.36 -14.72
C ALA A 79 -11.85 10.68 -14.26
N ALA A 80 -11.03 11.53 -13.65
CA ALA A 80 -11.41 12.89 -13.36
C ALA A 80 -11.84 13.53 -14.69
N SER A 81 -13.15 13.71 -14.84
CA SER A 81 -13.84 14.45 -15.89
C SER A 81 -13.68 13.94 -17.33
N ASN A 82 -14.65 13.15 -17.80
CA ASN A 82 -14.95 13.04 -19.23
C ASN A 82 -16.32 13.67 -19.53
N ALA A 83 -16.29 14.81 -20.22
CA ALA A 83 -17.36 15.23 -21.12
C ALA A 83 -17.34 14.35 -22.38
N PRO A 84 -18.45 14.21 -23.14
CA PRO A 84 -18.63 13.06 -24.00
C PRO A 84 -18.18 13.29 -25.46
N VAL A 85 -17.82 12.16 -26.09
CA VAL A 85 -17.82 11.85 -27.54
C VAL A 85 -16.70 12.43 -28.42
N ALA A 86 -15.79 11.56 -28.88
CA ALA A 86 -15.64 11.21 -30.30
C ALA A 86 -14.64 10.06 -30.47
N VAL A 87 -15.09 8.99 -31.13
CA VAL A 87 -14.26 7.86 -31.57
C VAL A 87 -13.26 8.36 -32.61
N GLN A 88 -12.01 8.54 -32.22
CA GLN A 88 -10.89 8.54 -33.15
C GLN A 88 -9.83 7.57 -32.61
N GLN A 89 -9.60 6.51 -33.38
CA GLN A 89 -8.42 5.65 -33.25
C GLN A 89 -7.18 6.54 -33.30
N GLN A 90 -6.59 6.79 -32.15
CA GLN A 90 -5.28 7.42 -32.03
C GLN A 90 -4.40 6.48 -31.23
N ALA A 91 -3.20 6.31 -31.80
CA ALA A 91 -2.20 5.33 -31.44
C ALA A 91 -2.02 5.18 -29.92
N VAL A 92 -1.74 3.95 -29.52
CA VAL A 92 -0.97 3.62 -28.31
C VAL A 92 0.30 4.48 -28.29
N ALA A 93 0.18 5.68 -27.74
CA ALA A 93 1.30 6.48 -27.29
C ALA A 93 1.39 6.23 -25.79
N ASP A 94 2.53 5.72 -25.35
CA ASP A 94 2.84 5.43 -23.95
C ASP A 94 2.34 6.57 -23.03
N PRO A 95 1.26 6.35 -22.27
CA PRO A 95 0.69 7.39 -21.41
C PRO A 95 1.69 7.83 -20.33
N GLU A 96 2.66 6.99 -20.00
CA GLU A 96 3.73 7.25 -19.05
C GLU A 96 4.73 8.31 -19.52
N ASN A 97 5.06 8.34 -20.81
CA ASN A 97 5.96 9.35 -21.37
C ASN A 97 5.33 10.75 -21.34
N ASP A 98 4.01 10.83 -21.56
CA ASP A 98 3.24 12.08 -21.46
C ASP A 98 3.18 12.58 -20.01
N LEU A 99 2.93 11.70 -19.03
CA LEU A 99 2.96 12.04 -17.61
C LEU A 99 4.34 12.51 -17.15
N SER A 100 5.40 11.82 -17.58
CA SER A 100 6.79 12.17 -17.26
C SER A 100 7.17 13.55 -17.81
N GLN A 101 6.76 13.86 -19.04
CA GLN A 101 6.96 15.19 -19.62
C GLN A 101 6.15 16.28 -18.90
N ARG A 102 4.89 16.01 -18.54
CA ARG A 102 4.05 16.96 -17.78
C ARG A 102 4.65 17.24 -16.40
N LEU A 103 5.16 16.21 -15.70
CA LEU A 103 5.85 16.37 -14.42
C LEU A 103 7.16 17.15 -14.54
N ALA A 104 7.92 16.95 -15.61
CA ALA A 104 9.13 17.71 -15.88
C ALA A 104 8.83 19.19 -16.16
N GLN A 105 7.79 19.49 -16.94
CA GLN A 105 7.34 20.85 -17.21
C GLN A 105 6.82 21.57 -15.96
N LEU A 106 6.19 20.85 -15.03
CA LEU A 106 5.75 21.38 -13.74
C LEU A 106 6.91 21.64 -12.77
N LYS A 107 7.97 20.83 -12.80
CA LYS A 107 9.18 21.03 -11.97
C LYS A 107 10.11 22.13 -12.49
N GLY A 108 10.00 22.50 -13.76
CA GLY A 108 10.80 23.56 -14.39
C GLY A 108 10.25 24.98 -14.21
N LYS A 109 9.20 25.16 -13.41
CA LYS A 109 8.55 26.44 -13.10
C LYS A 109 8.71 26.77 -11.63
#